data_AF-A0A2Y9B0X6-F1
#
_entry.id   AF-A0A2Y9B0X6-F1
#
_cell.length_a   1.000
_cell.length_b   1.000
_cell.length_c   1.000
_cell.angle_alpha   90.00
_cell.angle_beta   90.00
_cell.angle_gamma   90.00
#
_symmetry.space_group_name_H-M   'P 1'
#
loop_
_entity.id
_entity.type
_entity.pdbx_description
1 polymer ?
#
loop_
_entity_poly.entity_id
_entity_poly.type
_entity_poly.pdbx_seq_one_letter_code
_entity_poly.pdbx_strand_id
1 'polypeptide(L)'
;MLRHGIGILAPRLVAVLPVLAVALSSPAKAESDIIVTAFAGAMTDNVWEEAILVWDAEFIESGLVGLAVGQDLFHRGRLSLGYEVQVVKNFGQQDQLELNAPLVVRYDRAGQPLPAIGSLAFGLGLSWASEKPPVEIDDDGDTTQTLFY
;
A
#
# COMPACT_ATOMS: atom_id res chain seq x y z
N MET A 1 30.83 -13.87 38.96
CA MET A 1 30.19 -12.59 38.58
C MET A 1 30.59 -12.28 37.14
N LEU A 2 29.75 -12.66 36.17
CA LEU A 2 29.96 -12.44 34.74
C LEU A 2 28.82 -11.57 34.23
N ARG A 3 29.12 -10.32 33.90
CA ARG A 3 28.17 -9.38 33.26
C ARG A 3 28.12 -9.71 31.76
N HIS A 4 27.01 -10.30 31.31
CA HIS A 4 26.67 -10.34 29.88
C HIS A 4 25.87 -9.09 29.55
N GLY A 5 26.48 -8.19 28.77
CA GLY A 5 25.81 -7.02 28.22
C GLY A 5 24.89 -7.45 27.09
N ILE A 6 23.59 -7.24 27.29
CA ILE A 6 22.58 -7.35 26.24
C ILE A 6 22.76 -6.12 25.34
N GLY A 7 23.36 -6.32 24.17
CA GLY A 7 23.39 -5.32 23.11
C GLY A 7 22.00 -5.23 22.48
N ILE A 8 21.21 -4.25 22.91
CA ILE A 8 19.95 -3.91 22.25
C ILE A 8 20.33 -3.18 20.95
N LEU A 9 20.24 -3.88 19.83
CA LEU A 9 20.25 -3.28 18.50
C LEU A 9 18.95 -2.50 18.34
N ALA A 10 19.02 -1.18 18.54
CA ALA A 10 17.92 -0.27 18.26
C ALA A 10 17.71 -0.19 16.74
N PRO A 11 16.48 -0.42 16.21
CA PRO A 11 16.22 -0.17 14.81
C PRO A 11 16.25 1.35 14.59
N ARG A 12 17.16 1.77 13.70
CA ARG A 12 17.24 3.15 13.24
C ARG A 12 16.03 3.42 12.35
N LEU A 13 15.04 4.13 12.90
CA LEU A 13 13.97 4.77 12.13
C LEU A 13 14.58 5.68 11.06
N VAL A 14 14.63 5.21 9.83
CA VAL A 14 14.96 6.04 8.67
C VAL A 14 13.67 6.72 8.23
N ALA A 15 13.46 7.94 8.72
CA ALA A 15 12.45 8.84 8.20
C ALA A 15 13.00 9.54 6.95
N VAL A 16 12.40 9.30 5.78
CA VAL A 16 12.58 10.18 4.62
C VAL A 16 11.24 10.34 3.91
N LEU A 17 10.62 11.51 4.11
CA LEU A 17 9.42 11.94 3.42
C LEU A 17 9.75 13.26 2.69
N PRO A 18 9.82 13.29 1.35
CA PRO A 18 9.62 14.53 0.61
C PRO A 18 8.18 14.57 0.11
N VAL A 19 7.41 15.50 0.66
CA VAL A 19 6.08 15.86 0.15
C VAL A 19 6.27 16.61 -1.18
N LEU A 20 5.93 15.97 -2.30
CA LEU A 20 5.88 16.62 -3.60
C LEU A 20 4.51 17.30 -3.76
N ALA A 21 4.45 18.60 -3.47
CA ALA A 21 3.25 19.39 -3.70
C ALA A 21 3.19 19.83 -5.17
N VAL A 22 2.37 19.16 -5.98
CA VAL A 22 2.00 19.65 -7.32
C VAL A 22 0.69 20.42 -7.19
N ALA A 23 0.76 21.74 -7.34
CA ALA A 23 -0.41 22.60 -7.43
C ALA A 23 -0.94 22.60 -8.87
N LEU A 24 -2.13 22.05 -9.09
CA LEU A 24 -2.87 22.19 -10.34
C LEU A 24 -4.21 22.88 -10.05
N SER A 25 -4.45 23.99 -10.73
CA SER A 25 -5.70 24.75 -10.65
C SER A 25 -6.72 24.17 -11.64
N SER A 26 -7.94 23.84 -11.19
CA SER A 26 -9.02 23.31 -12.04
C SER A 26 -10.00 24.37 -12.54
N PRO A 27 -10.51 24.27 -13.78
CA PRO A 27 -11.81 24.80 -14.17
C PRO A 27 -12.90 23.72 -14.04
N ALA A 28 -14.01 24.06 -13.39
CA ALA A 28 -15.12 23.16 -13.09
C ALA A 28 -15.86 22.65 -14.34
N LYS A 29 -15.98 21.32 -14.49
CA LYS A 29 -16.94 20.65 -15.39
C LYS A 29 -17.12 19.19 -14.96
N ALA A 30 -18.30 18.83 -14.42
CA ALA A 30 -18.74 17.47 -14.01
C ALA A 30 -17.54 16.55 -13.71
N GLU A 31 -16.82 16.93 -12.66
CA GLU A 31 -15.42 16.57 -12.49
C GLU A 31 -15.37 15.14 -11.98
N SER A 32 -15.08 14.22 -12.89
CA SER A 32 -14.49 12.96 -12.50
C SER A 32 -13.13 13.30 -11.89
N ASP A 33 -13.09 13.46 -10.58
CA ASP A 33 -11.88 13.86 -9.88
C ASP A 33 -10.82 12.78 -10.08
N ILE A 34 -9.70 13.19 -10.69
CA ILE A 34 -8.50 12.36 -10.71
C ILE A 34 -8.01 12.26 -9.27
N ILE A 35 -7.92 11.03 -8.77
CA ILE A 35 -7.44 10.72 -7.44
C ILE A 35 -5.94 10.45 -7.55
N VAL A 36 -5.15 11.16 -6.77
CA VAL A 36 -3.72 10.90 -6.62
C VAL A 36 -3.47 10.39 -5.21
N THR A 37 -2.88 9.20 -5.12
CA THR A 37 -2.58 8.54 -3.84
C THR A 37 -1.07 8.41 -3.68
N ALA A 38 -0.57 8.66 -2.47
CA ALA A 38 0.76 8.28 -2.06
C ALA A 38 0.64 7.43 -0.80
N PHE A 39 1.41 6.34 -0.72
CA PHE A 39 1.38 5.42 0.41
C PHE A 39 2.75 4.83 0.70
N ALA A 40 2.91 4.33 1.91
CA ALA A 40 4.09 3.61 2.36
C ALA A 40 3.65 2.52 3.35
N GLY A 41 4.41 1.43 3.43
CA GLY A 41 4.12 0.31 4.32
C GLY A 41 5.39 -0.39 4.79
N ALA A 42 5.32 -0.97 5.99
CA ALA A 42 6.25 -1.98 6.44
C ALA A 42 5.64 -3.36 6.16
N MET A 43 6.45 -4.31 5.69
CA MET A 43 5.98 -5.65 5.37
C MET A 43 6.05 -6.55 6.60
N THR A 44 5.20 -7.57 6.60
CA THR A 44 5.17 -8.65 7.58
C THR A 44 5.45 -9.96 6.86
N ASP A 45 5.82 -11.01 7.59
CA ASP A 45 6.05 -12.35 7.05
C ASP A 45 4.76 -13.14 6.76
N ASN A 46 3.60 -12.63 7.16
CA ASN A 46 2.30 -13.27 6.92
C ASN A 46 1.82 -13.20 5.46
N VAL A 47 1.15 -14.27 5.03
CA VAL A 47 0.27 -14.28 3.84
C VAL A 47 -1.01 -13.48 4.10
N TRP A 48 -1.69 -13.03 3.03
CA TRP A 48 -2.81 -12.10 3.12
C TRP A 48 -3.99 -12.64 3.96
N GLU A 49 -4.18 -13.96 4.02
CA GLU A 49 -5.19 -14.62 4.86
C GLU A 49 -4.93 -14.42 6.36
N GLU A 50 -3.67 -14.29 6.75
CA GLU A 50 -3.23 -14.13 8.14
C GLU A 50 -3.10 -12.66 8.56
N ALA A 51 -2.86 -11.76 7.60
CA ALA A 51 -2.73 -10.31 7.85
C ALA A 51 -4.02 -9.65 8.41
N ILE A 52 -5.17 -10.32 8.32
CA ILE A 52 -6.43 -9.88 8.94
C ILE A 52 -6.36 -9.96 10.48
N LEU A 53 -5.46 -10.78 11.02
CA LEU A 53 -5.17 -10.93 12.44
C LEU A 53 -3.94 -10.10 12.83
N VAL A 54 -4.13 -8.77 12.90
CA VAL A 54 -3.08 -7.75 13.19
C VAL A 54 -2.19 -8.05 14.42
N TRP A 55 -2.64 -8.91 15.32
CA TRP A 55 -1.97 -9.20 16.60
C TRP A 55 -0.82 -10.22 16.51
N ASP A 56 -0.69 -10.94 15.39
CA ASP A 56 0.28 -12.03 15.22
C ASP A 56 1.28 -11.77 14.09
N ALA A 57 1.34 -10.52 13.60
CA ALA A 57 2.17 -10.17 12.45
C ALA A 57 3.58 -9.78 12.87
N GLU A 58 4.60 -10.52 12.40
CA GLU A 58 6.00 -10.19 12.63
C GLU A 58 6.50 -9.29 11.49
N PHE A 59 6.98 -8.10 11.85
CA PHE A 59 7.54 -7.17 10.87
C PHE A 59 8.90 -7.66 10.37
N ILE A 60 9.04 -7.72 9.06
CA ILE A 60 10.32 -8.02 8.42
C ILE A 60 11.06 -6.74 8.06
N GLU A 61 12.37 -6.85 7.83
CA GLU A 61 13.21 -5.74 7.34
C GLU A 61 12.95 -5.44 5.84
N SER A 62 11.68 -5.28 5.46
CA SER A 62 11.21 -4.91 4.13
C SER A 62 10.10 -3.88 4.23
N GLY A 63 10.03 -3.02 3.22
CA GLY A 63 9.01 -1.99 3.14
C GLY A 63 8.73 -1.60 1.70
N LEU A 64 7.70 -0.77 1.55
CA LEU A 64 7.24 -0.30 0.26
C LEU A 64 6.85 1.17 0.30
N VAL A 65 6.98 1.82 -0.85
CA VAL A 65 6.40 3.13 -1.13
C VAL A 65 5.71 3.08 -2.48
N GLY A 66 4.57 3.75 -2.60
CA GLY A 66 3.79 3.72 -3.83
C GLY A 66 3.13 5.05 -4.15
N LEU A 67 2.94 5.26 -5.45
CA LEU A 67 2.11 6.32 -6.00
C LEU A 67 1.01 5.68 -6.84
N ALA A 68 -0.19 6.24 -6.78
CA ALA A 68 -1.28 5.82 -7.64
C ALA A 68 -2.01 7.01 -8.26
N VAL A 69 -2.57 6.75 -9.43
CA VAL A 69 -3.55 7.62 -10.08
C VAL A 69 -4.79 6.80 -10.34
N GLY A 70 -5.95 7.35 -10.01
CA GLY A 70 -7.22 6.66 -10.14
C GLY A 70 -8.37 7.60 -10.41
N GLN A 71 -9.54 7.00 -10.52
CA GLN A 71 -10.77 7.70 -10.83
C GLN A 71 -11.96 6.91 -10.29
N ASP A 72 -12.89 7.62 -9.66
CA ASP A 72 -14.18 7.05 -9.30
C ASP A 72 -15.13 7.06 -10.51
N LEU A 73 -15.68 5.89 -10.85
CA LEU A 73 -16.56 5.67 -11.99
C LEU A 73 -18.03 5.79 -11.59
N PHE A 74 -18.38 5.33 -10.38
CA PHE A 74 -19.74 5.30 -9.88
C PHE A 74 -19.81 5.79 -8.45
N HIS A 75 -20.89 6.50 -8.12
CA HIS A 75 -21.16 6.99 -6.77
C HIS A 75 -22.56 6.57 -6.34
N ARG A 76 -22.70 6.09 -5.11
CA ARG A 76 -23.97 5.77 -4.47
C ARG A 76 -23.94 6.17 -3.00
N GLY A 77 -24.51 7.33 -2.70
CA GLY A 77 -24.49 7.88 -1.35
C GLY A 77 -23.05 8.20 -0.93
N ARG A 78 -22.58 7.56 0.14
CA ARG A 78 -21.21 7.71 0.67
C ARG A 78 -20.22 6.68 0.08
N LEU A 79 -20.68 5.82 -0.82
CA LEU A 79 -19.86 4.81 -1.47
C LEU A 79 -19.49 5.27 -2.88
N SER A 80 -18.25 5.08 -3.27
CA SER A 80 -17.80 5.17 -4.66
C SER A 80 -17.10 3.88 -5.09
N LEU A 81 -17.18 3.59 -6.38
CA LEU A 81 -16.47 2.50 -7.05
C LEU A 81 -15.64 3.10 -8.17
N GLY A 82 -14.36 2.79 -8.19
CA GLY A 82 -13.39 3.31 -9.13
C GLY A 82 -12.30 2.30 -9.47
N TYR A 83 -11.26 2.79 -10.11
CA TYR A 83 -10.03 2.05 -10.35
C TYR A 83 -8.82 2.90 -9.98
N GLU A 84 -7.70 2.25 -9.69
CA GLU A 84 -6.41 2.89 -9.55
C GLU A 84 -5.38 2.16 -10.41
N VAL A 85 -4.35 2.90 -10.85
CA VAL A 85 -3.10 2.34 -11.36
C VAL A 85 -2.00 2.79 -10.43
N GLN A 86 -1.28 1.84 -9.85
CA GLN A 86 -0.29 2.07 -8.82
C GLN A 86 1.08 1.62 -9.30
N VAL A 87 2.11 2.40 -8.97
CA VAL A 87 3.51 2.04 -9.11
C VAL A 87 4.08 1.95 -7.71
N VAL A 88 4.60 0.78 -7.35
CA VAL A 88 5.12 0.49 -6.01
C VAL A 88 6.58 0.12 -6.12
N LYS A 89 7.40 0.70 -5.25
CA LYS A 89 8.79 0.32 -5.05
C LYS A 89 8.91 -0.40 -3.72
N ASN A 90 9.28 -1.67 -3.78
CA ASN A 90 9.70 -2.43 -2.60
C ASN A 90 11.20 -2.24 -2.37
N PHE A 91 11.61 -2.30 -1.10
CA PHE A 91 12.98 -2.20 -0.65
C PHE A 91 13.20 -3.05 0.62
N GLY A 92 14.45 -3.38 0.93
CA GLY A 92 14.81 -4.24 2.06
C GLY A 92 15.24 -5.62 1.56
N GLN A 93 14.51 -6.67 1.91
CA GLN A 93 14.79 -8.03 1.42
C GLN A 93 14.44 -8.22 -0.06
N GLN A 94 13.64 -7.33 -0.64
CA GLN A 94 13.37 -7.29 -2.06
C GLN A 94 13.67 -5.89 -2.63
N ASP A 95 14.08 -5.78 -3.90
CA ASP A 95 14.39 -4.49 -4.55
C ASP A 95 13.82 -4.38 -5.98
N GLN A 96 12.51 -4.23 -6.12
CA GLN A 96 11.81 -4.30 -7.41
C GLN A 96 10.63 -3.32 -7.50
N LEU A 97 10.16 -3.12 -8.72
CA LEU A 97 8.98 -2.32 -9.00
C LEU A 97 7.78 -3.22 -9.27
N GLU A 98 6.63 -2.83 -8.75
CA GLU A 98 5.36 -3.48 -8.99
C GLU A 98 4.36 -2.49 -9.60
N LEU A 99 3.56 -2.99 -10.52
CA LEU A 99 2.45 -2.29 -11.14
C LEU A 99 1.15 -2.96 -10.70
N ASN A 100 0.28 -2.19 -10.06
CA ASN A 100 -1.00 -2.68 -9.58
C ASN A 100 -2.16 -1.96 -10.28
N ALA A 101 -3.24 -2.68 -10.55
CA ALA A 101 -4.45 -2.13 -11.16
C ALA A 101 -5.72 -2.61 -10.44
N PRO A 102 -6.00 -2.16 -9.21
CA PRO A 102 -7.19 -2.56 -8.47
C PRO A 102 -8.45 -1.80 -8.90
N LEU A 103 -9.59 -2.49 -8.83
CA LEU A 103 -10.89 -1.85 -8.64
C LEU A 103 -11.06 -1.52 -7.16
N VAL A 104 -11.46 -0.29 -6.85
CA VAL A 104 -11.48 0.23 -5.48
C VAL A 104 -12.89 0.65 -5.11
N VAL A 105 -13.39 0.13 -3.98
CA VAL A 105 -14.57 0.65 -3.30
C VAL A 105 -14.12 1.59 -2.20
N ARG A 106 -14.67 2.80 -2.15
CA ARG A 106 -14.34 3.80 -1.14
C ARG A 106 -15.59 4.27 -0.40
N TYR A 107 -15.47 4.40 0.91
CA TYR A 107 -16.48 4.94 1.80
C TYR A 107 -16.02 6.28 2.35
N ASP A 108 -16.70 7.35 1.94
CA ASP A 108 -16.46 8.71 2.40
C ASP A 108 -16.96 8.88 3.84
N ARG A 109 -16.07 9.32 4.74
CA ARG A 109 -16.32 9.57 6.17
C ARG A 109 -16.39 11.06 6.52
N ALA A 110 -16.36 11.97 5.54
CA ALA A 110 -16.52 13.39 5.78
C ALA A 110 -17.73 13.70 6.68
N GLY A 111 -17.53 14.58 7.66
CA GLY A 111 -18.54 14.96 8.65
C GLY A 111 -18.78 13.97 9.80
N GLN A 112 -18.03 12.87 9.90
CA GLN A 112 -18.06 11.95 11.05
C GLN A 112 -17.13 12.41 12.19
N PRO A 113 -17.39 12.02 13.45
CA PRO A 113 -16.64 12.49 14.63
C PRO A 113 -15.17 12.03 14.72
N LEU A 114 -14.66 11.31 13.72
CA LEU A 114 -13.24 10.92 13.60
C LEU A 114 -12.57 11.77 12.50
N PRO A 115 -12.07 12.98 12.81
CA PRO A 115 -11.63 13.95 11.81
C PRO A 115 -10.34 13.56 11.09
N ALA A 116 -9.58 12.60 11.61
CA ALA A 116 -8.28 12.21 11.04
C ALA A 116 -8.40 11.24 9.84
N ILE A 117 -9.54 10.56 9.69
CA ILE A 117 -9.74 9.57 8.62
C ILE A 117 -10.91 10.02 7.75
N GLY A 118 -10.59 10.64 6.61
CA GLY A 118 -11.57 11.16 5.66
C GLY A 118 -12.34 10.08 4.91
N SER A 119 -11.74 8.90 4.71
CA SER A 119 -12.37 7.79 3.98
C SER A 119 -11.76 6.44 4.35
N LEU A 120 -12.46 5.36 4.01
CA LEU A 120 -11.94 3.99 4.00
C LEU A 120 -12.01 3.45 2.58
N ALA A 121 -11.03 2.67 2.15
CA ALA A 121 -11.01 2.08 0.83
C ALA A 121 -10.59 0.61 0.90
N PHE A 122 -11.12 -0.19 -0.01
CA PHE A 122 -10.74 -1.58 -0.21
C PHE A 122 -10.69 -1.84 -1.72
N GLY A 123 -9.66 -2.54 -2.19
CA GLY A 123 -9.49 -2.82 -3.61
C GLY A 123 -9.03 -4.23 -3.88
N LEU A 124 -9.48 -4.76 -5.01
CA LEU A 124 -9.10 -6.06 -5.56
C LEU A 124 -8.63 -5.86 -7.00
N GLY A 125 -7.58 -6.56 -7.41
CA GLY A 125 -7.19 -6.52 -8.81
C GLY A 125 -5.88 -7.22 -9.12
N LEU A 126 -5.25 -6.73 -10.19
CA LEU A 126 -4.06 -7.36 -10.74
C LEU A 126 -2.81 -6.66 -10.21
N SER A 127 -1.80 -7.46 -9.91
CA SER A 127 -0.43 -7.01 -9.67
C SER A 127 0.49 -7.63 -10.72
N TRP A 128 1.49 -6.87 -11.15
CA TRP A 128 2.59 -7.34 -11.98
C TRP A 128 3.92 -6.81 -11.43
N ALA A 129 4.87 -7.70 -11.19
CA ALA A 129 6.20 -7.34 -10.69
C ALA A 129 7.24 -7.33 -11.83
N SER A 130 8.16 -6.36 -11.80
CA SER A 130 9.24 -6.26 -12.80
C SER A 130 10.22 -7.43 -12.71
N GLU A 131 10.41 -7.95 -11.51
CA GLU A 131 11.24 -9.12 -11.20
C GLU A 131 10.38 -10.13 -10.46
N LYS A 132 10.69 -11.42 -10.61
CA LYS A 132 10.05 -12.47 -9.80
C LYS A 132 10.44 -12.24 -8.32
N PRO A 133 9.48 -12.05 -7.40
CA PRO A 133 9.81 -11.89 -5.99
C PRO A 133 10.59 -13.11 -5.49
N PRO A 134 11.78 -12.95 -4.89
CA PRO A 134 12.56 -14.08 -4.39
C PRO A 134 11.85 -14.84 -3.25
N VAL A 135 10.88 -14.18 -2.58
CA VAL A 135 10.18 -14.66 -1.38
C VAL A 135 9.19 -15.81 -1.68
N GLU A 136 8.81 -16.05 -2.93
CA GLU A 136 7.89 -17.15 -3.28
C GLU A 136 8.60 -18.44 -3.74
N ILE A 137 9.93 -18.49 -3.74
CA ILE A 137 10.68 -19.72 -4.05
C ILE A 137 10.70 -20.69 -2.87
N ASP A 138 10.61 -20.19 -1.63
CA ASP A 138 10.72 -21.03 -0.43
C ASP A 138 9.37 -21.62 0.04
N ASP A 139 8.21 -21.08 -0.36
CA ASP A 139 6.90 -21.52 0.16
C ASP A 139 6.04 -22.39 -0.79
N ASP A 140 5.97 -22.12 -2.11
CA ASP A 140 4.95 -22.80 -2.95
C ASP A 140 5.41 -23.27 -4.35
N GLY A 141 6.68 -23.05 -4.73
CA GLY A 141 7.25 -23.61 -5.96
C GLY A 141 6.68 -23.07 -7.28
N ASP A 142 5.76 -22.10 -7.25
CA ASP A 142 5.19 -21.44 -8.43
C ASP A 142 5.09 -19.91 -8.23
N THR A 143 6.14 -19.18 -8.60
CA THR A 143 6.08 -17.72 -8.75
C THR A 143 5.53 -17.34 -10.12
N THR A 144 4.39 -16.65 -10.12
CA THR A 144 3.85 -16.01 -11.32
C THR A 144 4.13 -14.51 -11.25
N GLN A 145 4.67 -13.94 -12.32
CA GLN A 145 4.95 -12.51 -12.43
C GLN A 145 3.69 -11.61 -12.36
N THR A 146 2.51 -12.25 -12.39
CA THR A 146 1.20 -11.62 -12.34
C THR A 146 0.37 -12.31 -11.26
N LEU A 147 -0.21 -11.52 -10.36
CA LEU A 147 -1.06 -11.97 -9.26
C LEU A 147 -2.44 -11.33 -9.33
N PHE A 148 -3.47 -12.03 -8.85
CA PHE A 148 -4.78 -11.46 -8.57
C PHE A 148 -4.96 -11.44 -7.05
N TYR A 149 -5.28 -10.28 -6.50
CA TYR A 149 -5.47 -10.08 -5.06
C TYR A 149 -6.78 -9.36 -4.76
#